data_AF-A0A252BR63-F1
#
_entry.id   AF-A0A252BR63-F1
#
_cell.length_a   1.000
_cell.length_b   1.000
_cell.length_c   1.000
_cell.angle_alpha   90.00
_cell.angle_beta   90.00
_cell.angle_gamma   90.00
#
_symmetry.space_group_name_H-M   'P 1'
#
loop_
_entity.id
_entity.type
_entity.pdbx_description
1 polymer ?
#
loop_
_entity_poly.entity_id
_entity_poly.type
_entity_poly.pdbx_seq_one_letter_code
_entity_poly.pdbx_strand_id
1 'polypeptide(L)'
;MRSSDGLDGIRAAVAGAERQFQVIDGGKGGGNEPPEATKEKKPCPVVTIGHLSGAFYFLDRVGQLRVLKASQMTRRPDLLSLFGGNIDWLKETFPKTAKVKDKDGNGDETTREVVVDFNINRTAEFLQRECFSAGLYGDHIQ
;
A
#
# COMPACT_ATOMS: atom_id res chain seq x y z
N MET A 1 41.14 10.32 29.49
CA MET A 1 41.12 9.15 28.57
C MET A 1 40.08 8.18 29.13
N ARG A 2 38.83 8.31 28.68
CA ARG A 2 38.11 7.40 27.74
C ARG A 2 37.83 6.01 28.32
N SER A 3 36.64 5.84 28.91
CA SER A 3 35.93 4.55 28.96
C SER A 3 35.09 4.44 27.69
N SER A 4 35.63 3.80 26.66
CA SER A 4 34.99 3.58 25.36
C SER A 4 34.57 2.14 25.11
N ASP A 5 34.95 1.18 25.96
CA ASP A 5 34.77 -0.26 25.67
C ASP A 5 33.32 -0.78 25.79
N GLY A 6 32.43 -0.10 26.51
CA GLY A 6 31.07 -0.60 26.75
C GLY A 6 30.10 -0.39 25.58
N LEU A 7 30.30 0.64 24.76
CA LEU A 7 29.38 1.01 23.67
C LEU A 7 29.70 0.28 22.37
N ASP A 8 30.96 -0.07 22.14
CA ASP A 8 31.39 -0.82 20.95
C ASP A 8 30.89 -2.28 20.99
N GLY A 9 30.75 -2.87 22.18
CA GLY A 9 30.17 -4.21 22.35
C GLY A 9 28.68 -4.29 21.99
N ILE A 10 27.90 -3.24 22.29
CA ILE A 10 26.46 -3.18 21.98
C ILE A 10 26.26 -2.97 20.46
N ARG A 11 27.12 -2.16 19.83
CA ARG A 11 27.07 -1.92 18.37
C ARG A 11 27.42 -3.18 17.57
N ALA A 12 28.37 -3.99 18.04
CA ALA A 12 28.72 -5.27 17.43
C ALA A 12 27.59 -6.32 17.55
N ALA A 13 26.85 -6.34 18.67
CA ALA A 13 25.72 -7.24 18.87
C ALA A 13 24.52 -6.92 17.95
N VAL A 14 24.24 -5.63 17.71
CA VAL A 14 23.18 -5.20 16.78
C VAL A 14 23.56 -5.50 15.33
N ALA A 15 24.85 -5.38 14.96
CA ALA A 15 25.33 -5.70 13.62
C ALA A 15 25.32 -7.21 13.30
N GLY A 16 25.38 -8.08 14.32
CA GLY A 16 25.32 -9.54 14.16
C GLY A 16 23.91 -10.13 14.07
N ALA A 17 22.87 -9.38 14.47
CA ALA A 17 21.50 -9.91 14.57
C ALA A 17 20.69 -9.89 13.26
N GLU A 18 21.17 -9.24 12.19
CA GLU A 18 20.40 -9.07 10.95
C GLU A 18 20.59 -10.15 9.88
N ARG A 19 21.32 -11.24 10.13
CA ARG A 19 21.45 -12.32 9.11
C ARG A 19 21.36 -13.71 9.70
N GLN A 20 20.14 -14.12 10.02
CA GLN A 20 19.82 -15.54 10.13
C GLN A 20 18.39 -15.85 9.68
N PHE A 21 18.07 -15.53 8.42
CA PHE A 21 16.98 -16.21 7.71
C PHE A 21 17.54 -17.52 7.15
N GLN A 22 17.32 -18.62 7.86
CA GLN A 22 17.49 -19.94 7.28
C GLN A 22 16.36 -20.15 6.26
N VAL A 23 16.71 -20.04 4.97
CA VAL A 23 15.88 -20.57 3.89
C VAL A 23 15.89 -22.08 4.03
N ILE A 24 14.76 -22.64 4.48
CA ILE A 24 14.50 -24.08 4.46
C ILE A 24 14.29 -24.47 2.99
N ASP A 25 15.25 -25.19 2.43
CA ASP A 25 15.21 -25.73 1.08
C ASP A 25 14.22 -26.91 1.04
N GLY A 26 13.18 -26.79 0.21
CA GLY A 26 12.13 -27.79 0.15
C GLY A 26 11.02 -27.46 -0.84
N GLY A 27 11.28 -27.60 -2.14
CA GLY A 27 10.22 -27.53 -3.14
C GLY A 27 10.70 -27.55 -4.58
N LYS A 28 10.97 -28.75 -5.10
CA LYS A 28 11.24 -29.03 -6.52
C LYS A 28 10.01 -28.66 -7.36
N GLY A 29 10.05 -27.53 -8.05
CA GLY A 29 9.02 -27.09 -8.99
C GLY A 29 9.60 -26.03 -9.94
N GLY A 30 10.02 -26.47 -11.12
CA GLY A 30 10.65 -25.62 -12.12
C GLY A 30 9.69 -24.58 -12.70
N GLY A 31 10.18 -23.35 -12.75
CA GLY A 31 9.59 -22.22 -13.46
C GLY A 31 10.54 -21.03 -13.32
N ASN A 32 11.55 -20.95 -14.20
CA ASN A 32 12.35 -19.74 -14.35
C ASN A 32 11.48 -18.69 -15.07
N GLU A 33 10.49 -18.13 -14.37
CA GLU A 33 9.92 -16.85 -14.76
C GLU A 33 10.92 -15.77 -14.32
N PRO A 34 11.37 -14.88 -15.24
CA PRO A 34 12.20 -13.75 -14.86
C PRO A 34 11.49 -12.97 -13.75
N PRO A 35 12.20 -12.51 -12.69
CA PRO A 35 11.59 -11.68 -11.68
C PRO A 35 10.93 -10.49 -12.37
N GLU A 36 9.61 -10.36 -12.20
CA GLU A 36 8.84 -9.25 -12.75
C GLU A 36 9.55 -7.96 -12.36
N ALA A 37 10.02 -7.20 -13.35
CA ALA A 37 10.78 -5.98 -13.12
C ALA A 37 9.99 -5.12 -12.13
N THR A 38 10.64 -4.77 -11.00
CA THR A 38 9.99 -4.03 -9.92
C THR A 38 9.59 -2.66 -10.45
N LYS A 39 8.33 -2.52 -10.89
CA LYS A 39 7.80 -1.26 -11.41
C LYS A 39 7.94 -0.21 -10.32
N GLU A 40 8.56 0.93 -10.65
CA GLU A 40 8.66 2.06 -9.74
C GLU A 40 7.25 2.44 -9.26
N LYS A 41 7.03 2.43 -7.94
CA LYS A 41 5.73 2.74 -7.36
C LYS A 41 5.41 4.21 -7.61
N LYS A 42 4.36 4.48 -8.39
CA LYS A 42 3.86 5.84 -8.60
C LYS A 42 3.41 6.46 -7.27
N PRO A 43 3.70 7.74 -7.01
CA PRO A 43 3.26 8.41 -5.79
C PRO A 43 1.73 8.46 -5.71
N CYS A 44 1.21 8.44 -4.48
CA CYS A 44 -0.23 8.60 -4.25
C CYS A 44 -0.69 9.98 -4.73
N PRO A 45 -1.73 10.09 -5.57
CA PRO A 45 -2.21 11.37 -6.09
C PRO A 45 -3.03 12.17 -5.05
N VAL A 46 -3.31 11.60 -3.89
CA VAL A 46 -4.02 12.23 -2.77
C VAL A 46 -3.02 12.51 -1.66
N VAL A 47 -3.05 13.74 -1.14
CA VAL A 47 -2.20 14.13 -0.01
C VAL A 47 -2.99 13.95 1.29
N THR A 48 -2.43 13.19 2.23
CA THR A 48 -2.98 13.03 3.57
C THR A 48 -2.48 14.16 4.47
N ILE A 49 -3.39 15.00 4.96
CA ILE A 49 -3.03 16.14 5.82
C ILE A 49 -2.94 15.69 7.27
N GLY A 50 -3.87 14.85 7.72
CA GLY A 50 -3.92 14.39 9.11
C GLY A 50 -5.33 14.00 9.54
N HIS A 51 -5.54 13.94 10.85
CA HIS A 51 -6.83 13.61 11.44
C HIS A 51 -7.14 14.45 12.68
N LEU A 52 -8.42 14.67 12.95
CA LEU A 52 -8.91 15.30 14.19
C LEU A 52 -10.31 14.77 14.50
N SER A 53 -10.51 14.28 15.73
CA SER A 53 -11.84 13.90 16.24
C SER A 53 -12.63 12.94 15.32
N GLY A 54 -11.97 11.91 14.79
CA GLY A 54 -12.59 10.92 13.90
C GLY A 54 -12.89 11.41 12.47
N ALA A 55 -12.41 12.61 12.12
CA ALA A 55 -12.37 13.13 10.76
C ALA A 55 -10.95 13.06 10.20
N PHE A 56 -10.85 12.73 8.91
CA PHE A 56 -9.61 12.63 8.15
C PHE A 56 -9.58 13.71 7.08
N TYR A 57 -8.46 14.40 6.99
CA TYR A 57 -8.27 15.57 6.13
C TYR A 57 -7.33 15.21 4.98
N PHE A 58 -7.74 15.57 3.77
CA PHE A 58 -7.03 15.25 2.54
C PHE A 58 -6.99 16.46 1.61
N LEU A 59 -5.94 16.57 0.80
CA LEU A 59 -6.05 17.26 -0.49
C LEU A 59 -6.35 16.21 -1.55
N ASP A 60 -7.47 16.39 -2.25
CA ASP A 60 -7.82 15.52 -3.36
C ASP A 60 -6.86 15.67 -4.54
N ARG A 61 -7.08 14.90 -5.60
CA ARG A 61 -6.22 14.90 -6.79
C ARG A 61 -5.99 16.29 -7.40
N VAL A 62 -6.94 17.22 -7.25
CA VAL A 62 -6.84 18.58 -7.80
C VAL A 62 -6.40 19.61 -6.75
N GLY A 63 -6.05 19.17 -5.53
CA GLY A 63 -5.62 20.04 -4.44
C GLY A 63 -6.76 20.63 -3.62
N GLN A 64 -8.00 20.15 -3.78
CA GLN A 64 -9.13 20.62 -2.97
C GLN A 64 -9.13 19.93 -1.61
N LEU A 65 -9.30 20.72 -0.54
CA LEU A 65 -9.48 20.19 0.81
C LEU A 65 -10.77 19.36 0.90
N ARG A 66 -10.63 18.10 1.29
CA ARG A 66 -11.75 17.19 1.58
C ARG A 66 -11.63 16.62 2.98
N VAL A 67 -12.79 16.44 3.61
CA VAL A 67 -12.90 15.88 4.96
C VAL A 67 -13.82 14.68 4.89
N LEU A 68 -13.31 13.52 5.32
CA LEU A 68 -14.08 12.29 5.42
C LEU A 68 -14.16 11.85 6.88
N LYS A 69 -15.36 11.50 7.35
CA LYS A 69 -15.53 10.80 8.63
C LYS A 69 -15.09 9.35 8.50
N ALA A 70 -14.76 8.71 9.62
CA ALA A 70 -14.43 7.27 9.64
C ALA A 70 -15.46 6.39 8.92
N SER A 71 -16.76 6.70 9.04
CA SER A 71 -17.85 5.97 8.35
C SER A 71 -17.94 6.19 6.84
N GLN A 72 -17.25 7.21 6.31
CA GLN A 72 -17.15 7.51 4.88
C GLN A 72 -15.90 6.89 4.25
N MET A 73 -14.87 6.59 5.03
CA MET A 73 -13.61 6.03 4.51
C MET A 73 -13.79 4.69 3.79
N THR A 74 -14.82 3.92 4.13
CA THR A 74 -15.14 2.62 3.50
C THR A 74 -16.20 2.73 2.41
N ARG A 75 -16.65 3.93 2.07
CA ARG A 75 -17.65 4.14 1.02
C ARG A 75 -16.95 4.44 -0.29
N ARG A 76 -17.28 3.66 -1.32
CA ARG A 76 -16.68 3.81 -2.64
C ARG A 76 -16.82 5.24 -3.21
N PRO A 77 -18.00 5.89 -3.21
CA PRO A 77 -18.15 7.22 -3.80
C PRO A 77 -17.27 8.27 -3.09
N ASP A 78 -17.18 8.20 -1.75
CA ASP A 78 -16.36 9.10 -0.96
C ASP A 78 -14.87 8.92 -1.30
N LEU A 79 -14.38 7.68 -1.40
CA LEU A 79 -13.01 7.41 -1.85
C LEU A 79 -12.77 7.90 -3.27
N LEU A 80 -13.65 7.59 -4.22
CA LEU A 80 -13.52 8.04 -5.61
C LEU A 80 -13.45 9.57 -5.73
N SER A 81 -14.15 10.29 -4.85
CA SER A 81 -14.11 11.75 -4.83
C SER A 81 -12.73 12.31 -4.52
N LEU A 82 -11.91 11.61 -3.71
CA LEU A 82 -10.53 12.00 -3.44
C LEU A 82 -9.63 11.86 -4.69
N PHE A 83 -9.89 10.86 -5.52
CA PHE A 83 -9.08 10.58 -6.71
C PHE A 83 -9.61 11.23 -8.00
N GLY A 84 -10.63 12.09 -7.89
CA GLY A 84 -11.27 12.74 -9.04
C GLY A 84 -11.94 11.74 -9.99
N GLY A 85 -12.41 10.61 -9.47
CA GLY A 85 -13.03 9.53 -10.25
C GLY A 85 -12.05 8.64 -11.04
N ASN A 86 -10.75 8.96 -11.08
CA ASN A 86 -9.75 8.10 -11.70
C ASN A 86 -9.31 7.00 -10.72
N ILE A 87 -9.39 5.75 -11.15
CA ILE A 87 -9.11 4.59 -10.31
C ILE A 87 -7.84 3.83 -10.73
N ASP A 88 -7.05 4.37 -11.64
CA ASP A 88 -5.91 3.65 -12.22
C ASP A 88 -4.84 3.39 -11.16
N TRP A 89 -4.47 4.43 -10.41
CA TRP A 89 -3.54 4.29 -9.29
C TRP A 89 -4.08 3.36 -8.21
N LEU A 90 -5.40 3.40 -7.94
CA LEU A 90 -6.05 2.53 -6.96
C LEU A 90 -6.03 1.06 -7.39
N LYS A 91 -6.28 0.77 -8.67
CA LYS A 91 -6.24 -0.58 -9.24
C LYS A 91 -4.82 -1.13 -9.26
N GLU A 92 -3.84 -0.29 -9.56
CA GLU A 92 -2.42 -0.65 -9.57
C GLU A 92 -1.92 -0.93 -8.15
N THR A 93 -2.32 -0.12 -7.16
CA THR A 93 -1.81 -0.19 -5.78
C THR A 93 -2.59 -1.19 -4.92
N PHE A 94 -3.91 -1.27 -5.09
CA PHE A 94 -4.81 -2.09 -4.28
C PHE A 94 -5.72 -2.94 -5.17
N PRO A 95 -5.19 -3.82 -6.04
CA PRO A 95 -5.99 -4.55 -7.01
C PRO A 95 -7.07 -5.39 -6.33
N LYS A 96 -8.28 -5.36 -6.90
CA LYS A 96 -9.34 -6.34 -6.66
C LYS A 96 -9.46 -7.21 -7.89
N THR A 97 -9.03 -8.47 -7.77
CA THR A 97 -9.11 -9.46 -8.84
C THR A 97 -10.42 -10.23 -8.79
N ALA A 98 -10.88 -10.69 -9.95
CA ALA A 98 -11.96 -11.67 -10.09
C ALA A 98 -11.52 -12.75 -11.06
N LYS A 99 -12.00 -13.98 -10.83
CA LYS A 99 -11.82 -15.10 -11.75
C LYS A 99 -12.85 -15.01 -12.86
N VAL A 100 -12.38 -14.95 -14.09
CA VAL A 100 -13.22 -15.00 -15.29
C VAL A 100 -12.95 -16.33 -15.99
N LYS A 101 -14.03 -17.06 -16.26
CA LYS A 101 -13.99 -18.24 -17.11
C LYS A 101 -14.01 -17.80 -18.56
N ASP A 102 -13.05 -18.27 -19.33
CA ASP A 102 -12.95 -18.06 -20.77
C ASP A 102 -12.93 -19.43 -21.46
N LYS A 103 -13.32 -19.50 -22.74
CA LYS A 103 -13.15 -20.72 -23.52
C LYS A 103 -11.96 -20.53 -24.43
N ASP A 104 -11.04 -21.48 -24.44
CA ASP A 104 -9.93 -21.45 -25.38
C ASP A 104 -10.41 -21.80 -26.81
N GLY A 105 -9.50 -21.69 -27.79
CA GLY A 105 -9.80 -22.00 -29.19
C GLY A 105 -10.14 -23.47 -29.46
N ASN A 106 -9.91 -24.37 -28.49
CA ASN A 106 -10.28 -25.78 -28.54
C ASN A 106 -11.61 -26.08 -27.85
N GLY A 107 -12.23 -25.08 -27.19
CA GLY A 107 -13.49 -25.22 -26.48
C GLY A 107 -13.35 -25.62 -25.01
N ASP A 108 -12.14 -25.72 -24.48
CA ASP A 108 -11.89 -26.03 -23.08
C ASP A 108 -12.07 -24.78 -22.19
N GLU A 109 -12.63 -24.98 -20.98
CA GLU A 109 -12.80 -23.91 -20.01
C GLU A 109 -11.45 -23.56 -19.36
N THR A 110 -10.98 -22.34 -19.58
CA THR A 110 -9.83 -21.76 -18.90
C THR A 110 -10.31 -20.74 -17.87
N THR A 111 -9.61 -20.61 -16.75
CA THR A 111 -9.89 -19.58 -15.74
C THR A 111 -8.71 -18.63 -15.69
N ARG A 112 -8.96 -17.33 -15.87
CA ARG A 112 -7.95 -16.28 -15.71
C ARG A 112 -8.37 -15.28 -14.64
N GLU A 113 -7.40 -14.77 -13.90
CA GLU A 113 -7.62 -13.67 -12.98
C GLU A 113 -7.48 -12.33 -13.70
N VAL A 114 -8.46 -11.44 -13.51
CA VAL A 114 -8.44 -10.10 -14.07
C VAL A 114 -8.70 -9.07 -12.97
N VAL A 115 -8.01 -7.93 -13.03
CA VAL A 115 -8.25 -6.81 -12.12
C VAL A 115 -9.53 -6.11 -12.54
N VAL A 116 -10.59 -6.25 -11.73
CA VAL A 116 -11.90 -5.65 -12.02
C VAL A 116 -12.01 -4.26 -11.39
N ASP A 117 -11.39 -4.06 -10.23
CA ASP A 117 -11.55 -2.88 -9.40
C ASP A 117 -10.37 -2.72 -8.42
N PHE A 118 -10.52 -1.89 -7.40
CA PHE A 118 -9.63 -1.79 -6.25
C PHE A 118 -10.28 -2.27 -4.94
N ASN A 119 -9.45 -2.64 -3.97
CA ASN A 119 -9.88 -3.06 -2.65
C ASN A 119 -10.13 -1.83 -1.75
N ILE A 120 -11.41 -1.57 -1.48
CA ILE A 120 -11.88 -0.44 -0.67
C ILE A 120 -11.29 -0.46 0.73
N ASN A 121 -11.30 -1.61 1.41
CA ASN A 121 -10.83 -1.71 2.80
C ASN A 121 -9.32 -1.47 2.89
N ARG A 122 -8.54 -2.02 1.96
CA ARG A 122 -7.08 -1.77 1.90
C ARG A 122 -6.76 -0.32 1.56
N THR A 123 -7.53 0.29 0.67
CA THR A 123 -7.39 1.72 0.34
C THR A 123 -7.69 2.59 1.57
N ALA A 124 -8.77 2.30 2.28
CA ALA A 124 -9.16 3.03 3.49
C ALA A 124 -8.11 2.87 4.61
N GLU A 125 -7.64 1.64 4.84
CA GLU A 125 -6.59 1.32 5.82
C GLU A 125 -5.31 2.11 5.52
N PHE A 126 -4.87 2.14 4.26
CA PHE A 126 -3.73 2.92 3.82
C PHE A 126 -3.92 4.41 4.12
N LEU A 127 -4.99 5.03 3.62
CA LEU A 127 -5.22 6.47 3.79
C LEU A 127 -5.37 6.88 5.26
N GLN A 128 -6.04 6.07 6.08
CA GLN A 128 -6.15 6.32 7.51
C GLN A 128 -4.78 6.27 8.18
N ARG A 129 -3.95 5.26 7.87
CA ARG A 129 -2.59 5.13 8.41
C ARG A 129 -1.73 6.32 8.04
N GLU A 130 -1.78 6.78 6.80
CA GLU A 130 -1.01 7.96 6.37
C GLU A 130 -1.48 9.23 7.11
N CYS A 131 -2.79 9.42 7.28
CA CYS A 131 -3.31 10.51 8.13
C CYS A 131 -2.85 10.39 9.60
N PHE A 132 -2.85 9.19 10.18
CA PHE A 132 -2.37 8.99 11.55
C PHE A 132 -0.87 9.27 11.67
N SER A 133 -0.09 8.91 10.65
CA SER A 133 1.35 9.21 10.61
C SER A 133 1.63 10.70 10.48
N ALA A 134 0.77 11.46 9.78
CA ALA A 134 0.88 12.92 9.70
C ALA A 134 0.47 13.61 11.01
N GLY A 135 -0.38 12.98 11.83
CA GLY A 135 -0.83 13.52 13.11
C GLY A 135 -1.90 14.62 12.97
N LEU A 136 -1.83 15.65 13.83
CA LEU A 136 -2.78 16.75 13.83
C LEU A 136 -2.36 17.78 12.78
N TYR A 137 -3.00 17.73 11.62
CA TYR A 137 -2.77 18.62 10.46
C TYR A 137 -1.39 18.56 9.78
N GLY A 138 -0.51 17.63 10.17
CA GLY A 138 0.77 17.39 9.49
C GLY A 138 1.68 18.62 9.44
N ASP A 139 2.70 18.56 8.57
CA ASP A 139 3.62 19.69 8.32
C ASP A 139 3.01 20.80 7.44
N HIS A 140 1.71 20.69 7.13
CA HIS A 140 1.02 21.60 6.22
C HIS A 140 0.48 22.87 6.91
N ILE A 141 0.55 22.94 8.24
CA ILE A 141 0.25 24.15 9.02
C ILE A 141 1.54 24.56 9.75
N GLN A 142 2.24 25.56 9.19
CA GLN A 142 3.31 26.31 9.87
C GLN A 142 2.85 27.75 10.10
#